data_AF-A0A975R4N0-F1
#
_entry.id   AF-A0A975R4N0-F1
#
_cell.length_a   1.000
_cell.length_b   1.000
_cell.length_c   1.000
_cell.angle_alpha   90.00
_cell.angle_beta   90.00
_cell.angle_gamma   90.00
#
_symmetry.space_group_name_H-M   'P 1'
#
loop_
_entity.id
_entity.type
_entity.pdbx_description
1 polymer ?
#
loop_
_entity_poly.entity_id
_entity_poly.type
_entity_poly.pdbx_seq_one_letter_code
_entity_poly.pdbx_strand_id
1 'polypeptide(L)'
;MFVSDTMWDLILRSLVLASVALVWVVVLVRLNGLRSLSKMTNFDFVMTVALGSLLAGAAQATEWKGFAQACLAMVGLFITQATAAYLRRSHEKVESLMQNAPTLVMRDGKILHDALAKTRMAESDLIAKLREANVLDFGKVRAVVLETTGDVSVLHGDTLDETLIENVTRVDRG
;
A
#
# COMPACT_ATOMS: atom_id res chain seq x y z
N MET A 1 28.08 -17.96 21.28
CA MET A 1 27.72 -19.38 21.37
C MET A 1 26.86 -19.55 22.60
N PHE A 2 25.66 -20.06 22.42
CA PHE A 2 24.71 -20.45 23.47
C PHE A 2 24.95 -21.88 23.96
N VAL A 3 25.47 -22.75 23.08
CA VAL A 3 25.78 -24.16 23.39
C VAL A 3 27.11 -24.54 22.76
N SER A 4 27.79 -25.55 23.31
CA SER A 4 29.05 -26.09 22.79
C SER A 4 28.87 -26.96 21.53
N ASP A 5 27.68 -27.51 21.30
CA ASP A 5 27.35 -28.26 20.07
C ASP A 5 26.93 -27.32 18.94
N THR A 6 27.60 -27.43 17.79
CA THR A 6 27.42 -26.53 16.63
C THR A 6 26.01 -26.57 16.04
N MET A 7 25.34 -27.73 16.02
CA MET A 7 24.01 -27.86 15.42
C MET A 7 22.94 -27.31 16.37
N TRP A 8 23.05 -27.61 17.66
CA TRP A 8 22.14 -27.07 18.67
C TRP A 8 22.33 -25.57 18.88
N ASP A 9 23.56 -25.07 18.81
CA ASP A 9 23.85 -23.63 18.84
C ASP A 9 23.16 -22.91 17.69
N LEU A 10 23.24 -23.47 16.47
CA LEU A 10 22.58 -22.91 15.29
C LEU A 10 21.06 -22.86 15.46
N ILE A 11 20.44 -23.97 15.86
CA ILE A 11 18.98 -24.06 16.04
C ILE A 11 18.50 -23.06 17.10
N LEU A 12 19.12 -23.08 18.28
CA LEU A 12 18.72 -22.24 19.41
C LEU A 12 18.91 -20.77 19.07
N ARG A 13 20.05 -20.43 18.47
CA ARG A 13 20.34 -19.08 18.04
C ARG A 13 19.33 -18.57 17.03
N SER A 14 19.05 -19.33 15.97
CA SER A 14 18.08 -18.92 14.95
C SER A 14 16.70 -18.69 15.56
N LEU A 15 16.26 -19.56 16.46
CA LEU A 15 14.96 -19.44 17.12
C LEU A 15 14.88 -18.21 18.04
N VAL A 16 15.93 -17.95 18.81
CA VAL A 16 16.03 -16.76 19.68
C VAL A 16 16.08 -15.48 18.85
N LEU A 17 16.97 -15.38 17.86
CA LEU A 17 17.12 -14.17 17.05
C LEU A 17 15.86 -13.88 16.24
N ALA A 18 15.23 -14.90 15.66
CA ALA A 18 13.95 -14.73 14.96
C ALA A 18 12.85 -14.21 15.89
N SER A 19 12.73 -14.78 17.09
CA SER A 19 11.72 -14.36 18.08
C SER A 19 11.94 -12.92 18.54
N VAL A 20 13.19 -12.55 18.87
CA VAL A 20 13.53 -11.19 19.29
C VAL A 20 13.32 -10.19 18.16
N ALA A 21 13.73 -10.52 16.93
CA ALA A 21 13.52 -9.65 15.79
C ALA A 21 12.03 -9.47 15.46
N LEU A 22 11.21 -10.51 15.61
CA LEU A 22 9.77 -10.42 15.41
C LEU A 22 9.12 -9.50 16.46
N VAL A 23 9.47 -9.67 17.74
CA VAL A 23 9.03 -8.77 18.81
C VAL A 23 9.45 -7.32 18.52
N TRP A 24 10.68 -7.13 18.06
CA TRP A 24 11.20 -5.81 17.68
C TRP A 24 10.38 -5.17 16.55
N VAL A 25 10.07 -5.92 15.49
CA VAL A 25 9.21 -5.46 14.40
C VAL A 25 7.83 -5.07 14.92
N VAL A 26 7.21 -5.89 15.78
CA VAL A 26 5.90 -5.60 16.36
C VAL A 26 5.92 -4.30 17.17
N VAL A 27 6.98 -4.06 17.95
CA VAL A 27 7.16 -2.79 18.69
C VAL A 27 7.23 -1.61 17.72
N LEU A 28 8.05 -1.69 16.67
CA LEU A 28 8.20 -0.61 15.68
C LEU A 28 6.89 -0.30 14.95
N VAL A 29 6.14 -1.34 14.56
CA VAL A 29 4.82 -1.19 13.91
C VAL A 29 3.83 -0.52 14.87
N ARG A 30 3.78 -0.94 16.14
CA ARG A 30 2.89 -0.34 17.15
C ARG A 30 3.18 1.14 17.38
N LEU A 31 4.45 1.54 17.38
CA LEU A 31 4.86 2.95 17.51
C LEU A 31 4.47 3.80 16.31
N ASN A 32 4.48 3.23 15.10
CA ASN A 32 4.12 3.95 13.86
C ASN A 32 2.61 4.05 13.63
N GLY A 33 1.80 3.36 14.43
CA GLY A 33 0.35 3.36 14.31
C GLY A 33 -0.17 2.37 13.24
N LEU A 34 -1.39 1.91 13.42
CA LEU A 34 -2.05 0.97 12.52
C LEU A 34 -2.51 1.70 11.25
N ARG A 35 -1.96 1.33 10.09
CA ARG A 35 -2.59 1.62 8.80
C ARG A 35 -3.38 0.38 8.37
N SER A 36 -4.68 0.54 8.08
CA SER A 36 -5.54 -0.58 7.68
C SER A 36 -5.04 -1.22 6.38
N LEU A 37 -5.07 -2.55 6.30
CA LEU A 37 -4.70 -3.32 5.09
C LEU A 37 -5.51 -2.86 3.86
N SER A 38 -6.77 -2.47 4.06
CA SER A 38 -7.66 -2.00 2.99
C SER A 38 -7.29 -0.62 2.42
N LYS A 39 -6.32 0.08 3.00
CA LYS A 39 -5.83 1.39 2.54
C LYS A 39 -4.30 1.40 2.37
N MET A 40 -3.71 0.24 2.10
CA MET A 40 -2.27 0.10 1.92
C MET A 40 -1.85 0.76 0.61
N THR A 41 -0.97 1.75 0.67
CA THR A 41 -0.42 2.39 -0.54
C THR A 41 0.66 1.49 -1.16
N ASN A 42 1.00 1.68 -2.44
CA ASN A 42 2.13 0.98 -3.09
C ASN A 42 3.42 1.11 -2.28
N PHE A 43 3.64 2.27 -1.65
CA PHE A 43 4.77 2.49 -0.76
C PHE A 43 4.73 1.58 0.49
N ASP A 44 3.56 1.40 1.11
CA ASP A 44 3.40 0.54 2.28
C ASP A 44 3.64 -0.95 1.93
N PHE A 45 3.28 -1.35 0.70
CA PHE A 45 3.60 -2.68 0.17
C PHE A 45 5.11 -2.90 0.07
N VAL A 46 5.84 -1.99 -0.60
CA VAL A 46 7.31 -2.06 -0.72
C VAL A 46 7.98 -2.09 0.65
N MET A 47 7.50 -1.26 1.58
CA MET A 47 7.96 -1.22 2.97
C MET A 47 7.80 -2.56 3.69
N THR A 48 6.66 -3.22 3.50
CA THR A 48 6.38 -4.53 4.14
C THR A 48 7.32 -5.61 3.62
N VAL A 49 7.57 -5.62 2.30
CA VAL A 49 8.53 -6.54 1.68
C VAL A 49 9.95 -6.27 2.20
N ALA A 50 10.37 -5.00 2.25
CA ALA A 50 11.69 -4.61 2.75
C ALA A 50 11.87 -5.00 4.23
N LEU A 51 10.85 -4.79 5.06
CA LEU A 51 10.85 -5.15 6.47
C LEU A 51 10.97 -6.67 6.67
N GLY A 52 10.26 -7.46 5.86
CA GLY A 52 10.38 -8.93 5.84
C GLY A 52 11.79 -9.39 5.48
N SER A 53 12.43 -8.76 4.50
CA SER A 53 13.83 -9.04 4.12
C SER A 53 14.81 -8.74 5.27
N LEU A 54 14.66 -7.58 5.92
CA LEU A 54 15.48 -7.23 7.09
C LEU A 54 15.25 -8.18 8.27
N LEU A 55 14.01 -8.63 8.48
CA LEU A 55 13.67 -9.61 9.51
C LEU A 55 14.35 -10.95 9.25
N ALA A 56 14.33 -11.42 8.00
CA ALA A 56 15.05 -12.62 7.60
C ALA A 56 16.56 -12.47 7.81
N GLY A 57 17.12 -11.29 7.50
CA GLY A 57 18.53 -10.97 7.75
C GLY A 57 18.90 -10.97 9.23
N ALA A 58 18.04 -10.42 10.10
CA ALA A 58 18.22 -10.45 11.54
C ALA A 58 18.19 -11.89 12.08
N ALA A 59 17.20 -12.69 11.67
CA ALA A 59 17.05 -14.08 12.11
C ALA A 59 18.24 -14.98 11.70
N GLN A 60 18.89 -14.68 10.57
CA GLN A 60 20.03 -15.43 10.03
C GLN A 60 21.39 -14.85 10.43
N ALA A 61 21.43 -13.82 11.28
CA ALA A 61 22.66 -13.13 11.62
C ALA A 61 23.66 -14.06 12.34
N THR A 62 24.86 -14.20 11.76
CA THR A 62 25.98 -14.99 12.30
C THR A 62 26.80 -14.24 13.35
N GLU A 63 26.58 -12.93 13.52
CA GLU A 63 27.16 -12.12 14.60
C GLU A 63 26.14 -11.15 15.21
N TRP A 64 26.36 -10.77 16.47
CA TRP A 64 25.51 -9.79 17.15
C TRP A 64 25.54 -8.41 16.48
N LYS A 65 26.67 -8.05 15.87
CA LYS A 65 26.80 -6.83 15.07
C LYS A 65 25.88 -6.86 13.85
N GLY A 66 25.80 -8.00 13.14
CA GLY A 66 24.89 -8.18 12.01
C GLY A 66 23.42 -8.09 12.43
N PHE A 67 23.07 -8.69 13.58
CA PHE A 67 21.73 -8.58 14.16
C PHE A 67 21.38 -7.12 14.47
N ALA A 68 22.27 -6.40 15.18
CA ALA A 68 22.07 -5.01 15.53
C ALA A 68 21.95 -4.11 14.30
N GLN A 69 22.77 -4.36 13.27
CA GLN A 69 22.69 -3.64 11.99
C GLN A 69 21.33 -3.85 11.32
N ALA A 70 20.79 -5.09 11.29
CA ALA A 70 19.47 -5.35 10.75
C ALA A 70 18.37 -4.63 11.55
N CYS A 71 18.43 -4.66 12.88
CA CYS A 71 17.49 -3.92 13.74
C CYS A 71 17.55 -2.41 13.53
N LEU A 72 18.75 -1.83 13.39
CA LEU A 72 18.94 -0.41 13.07
C LEU A 72 18.43 -0.05 11.67
N ALA A 73 18.65 -0.92 10.69
CA ALA A 73 18.12 -0.74 9.35
C ALA A 73 16.57 -0.71 9.36
N MET A 74 15.92 -1.55 10.18
CA MET A 74 14.46 -1.47 10.36
C MET A 74 14.03 -0.12 10.93
N VAL A 75 14.74 0.40 11.95
CA VAL A 75 14.46 1.74 12.49
C VAL A 75 14.61 2.81 11.40
N GLY A 76 15.69 2.77 10.63
CA GLY A 76 15.89 3.67 9.49
C GLY A 76 14.76 3.59 8.48
N LEU A 77 14.30 2.38 8.16
CA LEU A 77 13.19 2.14 7.25
C LEU A 77 11.89 2.79 7.76
N PHE A 78 11.57 2.63 9.05
CA PHE A 78 10.42 3.29 9.68
C PHE A 78 10.56 4.82 9.72
N ILE A 79 11.76 5.36 9.98
CA ILE A 79 12.02 6.81 9.91
C ILE A 79 11.78 7.32 8.48
N THR A 80 12.27 6.61 7.46
CA THR A 80 12.01 6.95 6.06
C THR A 80 10.51 6.90 5.76
N GLN A 81 9.78 5.91 6.25
CA GLN A 81 8.33 5.83 6.08
C GLN A 81 7.58 6.98 6.76
N ALA A 82 7.94 7.31 8.00
CA ALA A 82 7.35 8.43 8.73
C ALA A 82 7.63 9.77 8.01
N THR A 83 8.86 9.95 7.52
CA THR A 83 9.27 11.12 6.74
C THR A 83 8.50 11.21 5.44
N ALA A 84 8.38 10.11 4.69
CA ALA A 84 7.58 10.05 3.46
C ALA A 84 6.09 10.32 3.73
N ALA A 85 5.53 9.81 4.81
CA ALA A 85 4.15 10.11 5.21
C ALA A 85 3.95 11.59 5.56
N TYR A 86 4.88 12.20 6.29
CA TYR A 86 4.87 13.62 6.61
C TYR A 86 5.01 14.50 5.36
N LEU A 87 5.92 14.14 4.44
CA LEU A 87 6.12 14.86 3.18
C LEU A 87 4.89 14.77 2.27
N ARG A 88 4.26 13.59 2.17
CA ARG A 88 2.99 13.43 1.43
C ARG A 88 1.90 14.35 1.98
N ARG A 89 1.76 14.44 3.31
CA ARG A 89 0.74 15.30 3.94
C ARG A 89 1.00 16.80 3.75
N SER A 90 2.25 17.21 3.57
CA SER A 90 2.63 18.62 3.47
C SER A 90 2.75 19.13 2.04
N HIS A 91 2.92 18.24 1.05
CA HIS A 91 3.17 18.61 -0.34
C HIS A 91 2.38 17.73 -1.31
N GLU A 92 1.31 18.27 -1.91
CA GLU A 92 0.50 17.60 -2.95
C GLU A 92 1.36 17.10 -4.13
N LYS A 93 2.47 17.79 -4.46
CA LYS A 93 3.41 17.37 -5.51
C LYS A 93 4.19 16.09 -5.16
N VAL A 94 4.49 15.86 -3.87
CA VAL A 94 5.15 14.63 -3.42
C VAL A 94 4.14 13.49 -3.41
N GLU A 95 2.90 13.77 -3.01
CA GLU A 95 1.80 12.83 -3.13
C GLU A 95 1.56 12.41 -4.58
N SER A 96 1.51 13.35 -5.53
CA SER A 96 1.32 13.05 -6.96
C SER A 96 2.51 12.34 -7.61
N LEU A 97 3.73 12.48 -7.07
CA LEU A 97 4.92 11.75 -7.54
C LEU A 97 4.96 10.31 -7.00
N MET A 98 4.44 10.09 -5.79
CA MET A 98 4.50 8.79 -5.11
C MET A 98 3.23 7.95 -5.29
N GLN A 99 2.10 8.57 -5.66
CA GLN A 99 0.80 7.94 -5.84
C GLN A 99 0.22 8.35 -7.20
N ASN A 100 -0.43 7.41 -7.87
CA ASN A 100 -1.28 7.76 -9.01
C ASN A 100 -2.44 8.62 -8.51
N ALA A 101 -2.84 9.67 -9.23
CA ALA A 101 -4.02 10.44 -8.86
C ALA A 101 -5.30 9.62 -9.13
N PRO A 102 -6.32 9.70 -8.26
CA PRO A 102 -7.58 9.03 -8.53
C PRO A 102 -8.14 9.56 -9.85
N THR A 103 -8.62 8.67 -10.72
CA THR A 103 -9.00 9.01 -12.10
C THR A 103 -10.43 8.61 -12.37
N LEU A 104 -11.20 9.53 -12.95
CA LEU A 104 -12.58 9.26 -13.35
C LEU A 104 -12.58 8.39 -14.60
N VAL A 105 -13.16 7.19 -14.52
CA VAL A 105 -13.20 6.21 -15.62
C VAL A 105 -14.60 6.00 -16.20
N MET A 106 -15.65 6.43 -15.51
CA MET A 106 -17.02 6.44 -16.00
C MET A 106 -17.79 7.60 -15.37
N ARG A 107 -18.67 8.24 -16.14
CA ARG A 107 -19.50 9.36 -15.68
C ARG A 107 -20.90 9.27 -16.29
N ASP A 108 -21.92 9.37 -15.44
CA ASP A 108 -23.34 9.40 -15.85
C ASP A 108 -23.68 8.31 -16.89
N GLY A 109 -23.33 7.06 -16.57
CA GLY A 109 -23.56 5.90 -17.43
C GLY A 109 -22.60 5.73 -18.61
N LYS A 110 -21.68 6.67 -18.86
CA LYS A 110 -20.76 6.64 -20.01
C LYS A 110 -19.34 6.26 -19.58
N ILE A 111 -18.80 5.23 -20.20
CA ILE A 111 -17.42 4.80 -20.00
C ILE A 111 -16.48 5.81 -20.70
N LEU A 112 -15.45 6.24 -19.99
CA LEU A 112 -14.43 7.16 -20.49
C LEU A 112 -13.24 6.33 -21.00
N HIS A 113 -13.30 5.87 -22.25
CA HIS A 113 -12.27 4.99 -22.82
C HIS A 113 -10.86 5.61 -22.84
N ASP A 114 -10.75 6.93 -23.02
CA ASP A 114 -9.46 7.63 -22.96
C ASP A 114 -8.84 7.54 -21.55
N ALA A 115 -9.68 7.60 -20.51
CA ALA A 115 -9.25 7.42 -19.13
C ALA A 115 -8.83 5.97 -18.86
N LEU A 116 -9.59 4.98 -19.35
CA LEU A 116 -9.21 3.56 -19.26
C LEU A 116 -7.85 3.28 -19.93
N ALA A 117 -7.61 3.85 -21.11
CA ALA A 117 -6.34 3.72 -21.82
C ALA A 117 -5.18 4.33 -21.03
N LYS A 118 -5.38 5.53 -20.47
CA LYS A 118 -4.35 6.24 -19.68
C LYS A 118 -4.01 5.49 -18.39
N THR A 119 -5.01 4.90 -17.73
CA THR A 119 -4.83 4.12 -16.49
C THR A 119 -4.48 2.66 -16.73
N ARG A 120 -4.48 2.22 -18.00
CA ARG A 120 -4.24 0.82 -18.43
C ARG A 120 -5.25 -0.17 -17.82
N MET A 121 -6.46 0.29 -17.51
CA MET A 121 -7.54 -0.54 -17.02
C MET A 121 -8.28 -1.12 -18.22
N ALA A 122 -8.42 -2.45 -18.30
CA ALA A 122 -9.24 -3.05 -19.34
C ALA A 122 -10.73 -2.77 -19.06
N GLU A 123 -11.54 -2.59 -20.10
CA GLU A 123 -12.97 -2.42 -19.94
C GLU A 123 -13.62 -3.62 -19.23
N SER A 124 -13.13 -4.85 -19.48
CA SER A 124 -13.55 -6.05 -18.77
C SER A 124 -13.36 -5.96 -17.25
N ASP A 125 -12.31 -5.29 -16.80
CA ASP A 125 -12.02 -5.11 -15.38
C ASP A 125 -13.00 -4.10 -14.77
N LEU A 126 -13.34 -3.04 -15.52
CA LEU A 126 -14.36 -2.08 -15.12
C LEU A 126 -15.72 -2.76 -14.98
N ILE A 127 -16.09 -3.61 -15.94
CA ILE A 127 -17.33 -4.40 -15.87
C ILE A 127 -17.32 -5.36 -14.68
N ALA A 128 -16.18 -5.99 -14.37
CA ALA A 128 -16.06 -6.83 -13.18
C ALA A 128 -16.29 -6.03 -11.88
N LYS A 129 -15.73 -4.82 -11.78
CA LYS A 129 -15.91 -3.94 -10.62
C LYS A 129 -17.33 -3.38 -10.49
N LEU A 130 -17.98 -3.06 -11.60
CA LEU A 130 -19.41 -2.70 -11.61
C LEU A 130 -20.29 -3.86 -11.11
N ARG A 131 -19.98 -5.11 -11.48
CA ARG A 131 -20.68 -6.30 -10.96
C ARG A 131 -20.41 -6.51 -9.47
N GLU A 132 -19.18 -6.32 -9.02
CA GLU A 132 -18.81 -6.40 -7.60
C GLU A 132 -19.61 -5.37 -6.77
N ALA A 133 -19.84 -4.18 -7.32
CA ALA A 133 -20.66 -3.12 -6.73
C ALA A 133 -22.18 -3.31 -6.94
N ASN A 134 -22.64 -4.45 -7.46
CA ASN A 134 -24.04 -4.76 -7.72
C ASN A 134 -24.76 -3.74 -8.63
N VAL A 135 -24.05 -3.21 -9.64
CA VAL A 135 -24.66 -2.35 -10.66
C VAL A 135 -25.49 -3.19 -11.62
N LEU A 136 -26.79 -2.92 -11.67
CA LEU A 136 -27.74 -3.61 -12.56
C LEU A 136 -28.02 -2.83 -13.84
N ASP A 137 -27.81 -1.51 -13.82
CA ASP A 137 -28.07 -0.59 -14.92
C ASP A 137 -27.02 0.52 -14.92
N PHE A 138 -26.34 0.73 -16.05
CA PHE A 138 -25.36 1.79 -16.21
C PHE A 138 -25.99 3.18 -16.10
N GLY A 139 -27.27 3.35 -16.47
CA GLY A 139 -27.98 4.62 -16.34
C GLY A 139 -28.10 5.12 -14.90
N LYS A 140 -27.92 4.25 -13.90
CA LYS A 140 -27.91 4.61 -12.48
C LYS A 140 -26.52 4.91 -11.92
N VAL A 141 -25.46 4.73 -12.71
CA VAL A 141 -24.08 5.01 -12.30
C VAL A 141 -23.76 6.48 -12.55
N ARG A 142 -23.47 7.23 -11.48
CA ARG A 142 -23.13 8.64 -11.56
C ARG A 142 -21.64 8.86 -11.78
N ALA A 143 -20.79 8.10 -11.09
CA ALA A 143 -19.35 8.16 -11.27
C ALA A 143 -18.70 6.82 -10.93
N VAL A 144 -17.62 6.51 -11.64
CA VAL A 144 -16.69 5.44 -11.27
C VAL A 144 -15.30 6.02 -11.25
N VAL A 145 -14.62 5.84 -10.12
CA VAL A 145 -13.29 6.38 -9.86
C VAL A 145 -12.34 5.21 -9.67
N LEU A 146 -11.27 5.19 -10.45
CA LEU A 146 -10.12 4.33 -10.18
C LEU A 146 -9.26 5.03 -9.12
N GLU A 147 -9.17 4.43 -7.95
CA GLU A 147 -8.44 4.97 -6.79
C GLU A 147 -6.94 4.76 -6.92
N THR A 148 -6.17 5.49 -6.10
CA THR A 148 -4.70 5.41 -6.09
C THR A 148 -4.17 4.02 -5.68
N THR A 149 -5.00 3.27 -4.96
CA THR A 149 -4.77 1.88 -4.53
C THR A 149 -4.98 0.86 -5.64
N GLY A 150 -5.57 1.27 -6.78
CA GLY A 150 -6.02 0.37 -7.85
C GLY A 150 -7.40 -0.25 -7.61
N ASP A 151 -8.06 0.08 -6.50
CA ASP A 151 -9.46 -0.29 -6.30
C ASP A 151 -10.41 0.68 -7.04
N VAL A 152 -11.68 0.32 -7.13
CA VAL A 152 -12.67 1.08 -7.89
C VAL A 152 -13.83 1.48 -6.99
N SER A 153 -14.01 2.78 -6.84
CA SER A 153 -15.18 3.37 -6.17
C SER A 153 -16.30 3.53 -7.20
N VAL A 154 -17.45 2.91 -6.93
CA VAL A 154 -18.66 3.02 -7.76
C VAL A 154 -19.71 3.85 -7.02
N LEU A 155 -20.10 4.99 -7.60
CA LEU A 155 -21.14 5.87 -7.08
C LEU A 155 -22.37 5.75 -7.96
N HIS A 156 -23.43 5.13 -7.44
CA HIS A 156 -24.70 4.94 -8.14
C HIS A 156 -25.87 5.47 -7.32
N GLY A 157 -26.90 5.98 -7.99
CA GLY A 157 -28.05 6.64 -7.36
C GLY A 157 -28.64 7.72 -8.24
N ASP A 158 -29.63 8.45 -7.73
CA ASP A 158 -30.32 9.47 -8.51
C ASP A 158 -29.49 10.77 -8.59
N THR A 159 -28.81 11.15 -7.52
CA THR A 159 -27.97 12.35 -7.43
C THR A 159 -26.55 12.02 -6.97
N LEU A 160 -25.59 12.84 -7.37
CA LEU A 160 -24.21 12.78 -6.90
C LEU A 160 -23.82 14.14 -6.34
N ASP A 161 -23.27 14.14 -5.14
CA ASP A 161 -22.60 15.32 -4.57
C ASP A 161 -21.23 15.48 -5.26
N GLU A 162 -21.02 16.60 -5.95
CA GLU A 162 -19.79 16.85 -6.72
C GLU A 162 -18.54 16.93 -5.83
N THR A 163 -18.69 17.23 -4.53
CA THR A 163 -17.56 17.25 -3.58
C THR A 163 -16.88 15.87 -3.47
N LEU A 164 -17.61 14.78 -3.72
CA LEU A 164 -17.07 13.42 -3.68
C LEU A 164 -16.09 13.13 -4.83
N ILE A 165 -16.09 13.94 -5.89
CA ILE A 165 -15.20 13.76 -7.05
C ILE A 165 -14.36 15.00 -7.38
N GLU A 166 -14.30 15.97 -6.46
CA GLU A 166 -13.56 17.22 -6.67
C GLU A 166 -12.05 16.99 -6.90
N ASN A 167 -11.48 16.05 -6.15
CA ASN A 167 -10.05 15.71 -6.22
C ASN A 167 -9.72 14.62 -7.27
N VAL A 168 -10.68 14.29 -8.14
CA VAL A 168 -10.51 13.23 -9.13
C VAL A 168 -10.04 13.81 -10.46
N THR A 169 -8.95 13.26 -10.99
CA THR A 169 -8.40 13.65 -12.29
C THR A 169 -9.37 13.30 -13.40
N ARG A 170 -9.72 14.30 -14.20
CA ARG A 170 -10.51 14.15 -15.42
C ARG A 170 -9.56 14.07 -16.61
N VAL A 171 -9.67 13.01 -17.40
CA VAL A 171 -8.97 12.92 -18.67
C VAL A 171 -9.82 13.65 -19.69
N ASP A 172 -9.58 14.95 -19.84
CA ASP A 172 -10.23 15.73 -20.89
C ASP A 172 -9.64 15.33 -22.24
N ARG A 173 -10.52 15.28 -23.26
CA ARG A 173 -10.10 15.12 -24.65
C ARG A 173 -9.26 16.34 -25.05
N GLY A 174 -7.94 16.15 -25.13
CA GLY A 174 -7.05 17.02 -25.91
C GLY A 174 -7.32 16.85 -27.39
#